data_AF-A0A5N6UMY9-F1
#
_entry.id   AF-A0A5N6UMY9-F1
#
_cell.length_a   1.000
_cell.length_b   1.000
_cell.length_c   1.000
_cell.angle_alpha   90.00
_cell.angle_beta   90.00
_cell.angle_gamma   90.00
#
_symmetry.space_group_name_H-M   'P 1'
#
loop_
_entity.id
_entity.type
_entity.pdbx_description
1 polymer ?
#
loop_
_entity_poly.entity_id
_entity_poly.type
_entity_poly.pdbx_seq_one_letter_code
_entity_poly.pdbx_strand_id
1 'polypeptide(L)'
;MGGALDDRLLDIANQTCFCCWLELLISDLKSPFNIGLALYSGVRRLSQMKGPPRWSIEAVGATTARRLLQIEPQCSDLRTIRLTSFSSTSAFLENAKQLGLSLGDFIDDNSESPFCSRVGDVCRYQPISYQALAADLQPTPEQMRVPHHPYLDIVPFPSFRAKALSAISSGTPAFSEDELCFDLAHDSMRCWGSTATSLHGRGNGAPWDARSWEVSPWFLKKWGFLVGNEDGTIYQNSLWWWSQR
;
A
#
# COMPACT_ATOMS: atom_id res chain seq x y z
N MET A 1 17.39 -18.48 -16.34
CA MET A 1 16.56 -18.33 -17.55
C MET A 1 15.13 -18.64 -17.15
N GLY A 2 14.41 -17.65 -16.62
CA GLY A 2 12.98 -17.76 -16.38
C GLY A 2 12.29 -17.05 -17.53
N GLY A 3 11.96 -17.79 -18.58
CA GLY A 3 11.00 -17.31 -19.58
C GLY A 3 9.62 -17.32 -18.94
N ALA A 4 8.81 -16.30 -19.21
CA ALA A 4 7.38 -16.40 -18.95
C ALA A 4 6.88 -17.67 -19.67
N LEU A 5 6.15 -18.51 -18.94
CA LEU A 5 5.68 -19.81 -19.44
C LEU A 5 4.66 -19.68 -20.58
N ASP A 6 4.16 -18.47 -20.85
CA ASP A 6 3.31 -18.15 -21.99
C ASP A 6 3.29 -16.61 -22.20
N ASP A 7 3.72 -16.14 -23.37
CA ASP A 7 3.68 -14.71 -23.73
C ASP A 7 2.24 -14.18 -23.73
N ARG A 8 1.26 -15.03 -24.03
CA ARG A 8 -0.16 -14.68 -23.98
C ARG A 8 -0.63 -14.37 -22.57
N LEU A 9 -0.24 -15.18 -21.58
CA LEU A 9 -0.61 -14.95 -20.18
C LEU A 9 0.05 -13.68 -19.64
N LEU A 10 1.27 -13.36 -20.10
CA LEU A 10 1.95 -12.13 -19.74
C LEU A 10 1.25 -10.90 -20.36
N ASP A 11 0.86 -10.96 -21.63
CA ASP A 11 0.11 -9.88 -22.28
C ASP A 11 -1.26 -9.65 -21.64
N ILE A 12 -1.96 -10.73 -21.24
CA ILE A 12 -3.22 -10.62 -20.49
C ILE A 12 -3.00 -10.01 -19.10
N ALA A 13 -1.90 -10.35 -18.41
CA ALA A 13 -1.55 -9.75 -17.12
C ALA A 13 -1.45 -8.22 -17.20
N ASN A 14 -0.91 -7.71 -18.31
CA ASN A 14 -0.74 -6.27 -18.53
C ASN A 14 -2.05 -5.53 -18.88
N GLN A 15 -3.10 -6.26 -19.24
CA GLN A 15 -4.37 -5.69 -19.75
C GLN A 15 -5.57 -5.96 -18.85
N THR A 16 -5.42 -6.79 -17.82
CA THR A 16 -6.51 -7.21 -16.94
C THR A 16 -6.15 -6.99 -15.47
N CYS A 17 -7.15 -6.88 -14.60
CA CYS A 17 -6.87 -6.83 -13.17
C CYS A 17 -6.35 -8.18 -12.68
N PHE A 18 -5.57 -8.15 -11.61
CA PHE A 18 -4.92 -9.34 -11.07
C PHE A 18 -5.89 -10.47 -10.76
N CYS A 19 -7.08 -10.19 -10.22
CA CYS A 19 -8.11 -11.21 -9.96
C CYS A 19 -8.49 -11.99 -11.23
N CYS A 20 -8.81 -11.29 -12.32
CA CYS A 20 -9.17 -11.92 -13.59
C CYS A 20 -8.00 -12.70 -14.20
N TRP A 21 -6.79 -12.15 -14.11
CA TRP A 21 -5.59 -12.86 -14.56
C TRP A 21 -5.30 -14.10 -13.71
N LEU A 22 -5.49 -14.01 -12.40
CA LEU A 22 -5.25 -15.09 -11.46
C LEU A 22 -6.25 -16.23 -11.65
N GLU A 23 -7.52 -15.95 -11.91
CA GLU A 23 -8.51 -16.99 -12.23
C GLU A 23 -8.13 -17.77 -13.49
N LEU A 24 -7.68 -17.07 -14.54
CA LEU A 24 -7.16 -17.71 -15.76
C LEU A 24 -5.95 -18.59 -15.44
N LEU A 25 -5.00 -18.06 -14.67
CA LEU A 25 -3.78 -18.76 -14.31
C LEU A 25 -4.06 -20.00 -13.43
N ILE A 26 -4.97 -19.90 -12.47
CA ILE A 26 -5.43 -21.03 -11.64
C ILE A 26 -6.13 -22.07 -12.50
N SER A 27 -6.93 -21.66 -13.49
CA SER A 27 -7.62 -22.59 -14.39
C SER A 27 -6.66 -23.41 -15.27
N ASP A 28 -5.50 -22.83 -15.60
CA ASP A 28 -4.46 -23.48 -16.41
C ASP A 28 -3.50 -24.34 -15.56
N LEU A 29 -3.52 -24.20 -14.23
CA LEU A 29 -2.65 -24.96 -13.33
C LEU A 29 -3.26 -26.32 -13.00
N LYS A 30 -2.51 -27.38 -13.33
CA LYS A 30 -2.91 -28.78 -13.08
C LYS A 30 -2.84 -29.22 -11.61
N SER A 31 -2.29 -28.39 -10.72
CA SER A 31 -2.07 -28.69 -9.31
C SER A 31 -2.41 -27.49 -8.43
N PRO A 32 -2.88 -27.70 -7.18
CA PRO A 32 -3.14 -26.61 -6.26
C PRO A 32 -1.86 -25.80 -6.05
N PHE A 33 -1.92 -24.51 -6.38
CA PHE A 33 -0.81 -23.58 -6.34
C PHE A 33 -1.14 -22.43 -5.40
N ASN A 34 -0.35 -22.27 -4.34
CA ASN A 34 -0.50 -21.15 -3.42
C ASN A 34 0.37 -19.99 -3.90
N ILE A 35 -0.26 -18.98 -4.52
CA ILE A 35 0.45 -17.84 -5.09
C ILE A 35 1.11 -16.96 -4.02
N GLY A 36 0.52 -16.85 -2.84
CA GLY A 36 1.12 -16.14 -1.70
C GLY A 36 2.45 -16.78 -1.28
N LEU A 37 2.45 -18.10 -1.13
CA LEU A 37 3.68 -18.86 -0.82
C LEU A 37 4.71 -18.77 -1.93
N ALA A 38 4.29 -18.75 -3.20
CA ALA A 38 5.18 -18.61 -4.34
C ALA A 38 5.82 -17.22 -4.40
N LEU A 39 5.05 -16.15 -4.18
CA LEU A 39 5.55 -14.78 -4.09
C LEU A 39 6.52 -14.63 -2.92
N TYR A 40 6.14 -15.09 -1.72
CA TYR A 40 7.01 -15.07 -0.54
C TYR A 40 8.32 -15.82 -0.78
N SER A 41 8.24 -17.03 -1.33
CA SER A 41 9.41 -17.85 -1.65
C SER A 41 10.30 -17.18 -2.70
N GLY A 42 9.69 -16.56 -3.71
CA GLY A 42 10.38 -15.80 -4.75
C GLY A 42 11.13 -14.60 -4.18
N VAL A 43 10.45 -13.76 -3.40
CA VAL A 43 11.04 -12.58 -2.73
C VAL A 43 12.15 -12.99 -1.77
N ARG A 44 11.94 -14.02 -0.94
CA ARG A 44 12.95 -14.57 -0.02
C ARG A 44 14.17 -15.10 -0.78
N ARG A 45 13.97 -15.74 -1.93
CA ARG A 45 15.08 -16.25 -2.74
C ARG A 45 15.83 -15.13 -3.45
N LEU A 46 15.13 -14.14 -3.99
CA LEU A 46 15.70 -12.94 -4.59
C LEU A 46 16.54 -12.15 -3.59
N SER A 47 16.05 -11.98 -2.35
CA SER A 47 16.76 -11.22 -1.29
C SER A 47 18.03 -11.92 -0.80
N GLN A 48 18.12 -13.24 -0.95
CA GLN A 48 19.30 -14.03 -0.60
C GLN A 48 20.32 -14.16 -1.74
N MET A 49 19.93 -13.84 -2.97
CA MET A 49 20.87 -13.89 -4.10
C MET A 49 21.85 -12.74 -4.01
N LYS A 50 23.15 -13.08 -3.98
CA LYS A 50 24.20 -12.11 -4.25
C LYS A 50 24.11 -11.76 -5.73
N GLY A 51 23.73 -10.52 -6.03
CA GLY A 51 23.73 -10.01 -7.40
C GLY A 51 25.11 -10.20 -8.05
N PRO A 52 25.20 -10.29 -9.39
CA PRO A 52 26.49 -10.32 -10.09
C PRO A 52 27.39 -9.16 -9.61
N PRO A 53 28.73 -9.29 -9.64
CA PRO A 53 29.66 -8.33 -9.02
C PRO A 53 29.49 -6.86 -9.44
N ARG A 54 28.87 -6.64 -10.60
CA ARG A 54 28.51 -5.33 -11.18
C ARG A 54 27.22 -4.71 -10.62
N TRP A 55 26.39 -5.46 -9.90
CA TRP A 55 25.23 -4.96 -9.16
C TRP A 55 25.66 -4.42 -7.79
N SER A 56 26.70 -3.60 -7.80
CA SER A 56 27.07 -2.79 -6.66
C SER A 56 26.33 -1.45 -6.79
N ILE A 57 25.68 -0.99 -5.71
CA ILE A 57 25.15 0.38 -5.61
C ILE A 57 26.26 1.41 -5.88
N GLU A 58 27.51 1.06 -5.58
CA GLU A 58 28.69 1.90 -5.85
C GLU A 58 29.06 1.88 -7.34
N ALA A 59 28.86 0.75 -8.04
CA ALA A 59 29.13 0.61 -9.47
C ALA A 59 28.08 1.29 -10.37
N VAL A 60 26.81 1.29 -9.94
CA VAL A 60 25.75 2.08 -10.59
C VAL A 60 25.87 3.55 -10.14
N GLY A 61 26.38 3.80 -8.94
CA GLY A 61 26.34 5.10 -8.27
C GLY A 61 24.93 5.35 -7.73
N ALA A 62 24.82 5.77 -6.46
CA ALA A 62 23.53 6.02 -5.80
C ALA A 62 22.61 6.94 -6.63
N THR A 63 23.20 7.89 -7.36
CA THR A 63 22.51 8.82 -8.24
C THR A 63 21.89 8.15 -9.47
N THR A 64 22.60 7.22 -10.12
CA THR A 64 22.09 6.49 -11.30
C THR A 64 21.07 5.43 -10.89
N ALA A 65 21.26 4.78 -9.73
CA ALA A 65 20.30 3.83 -9.19
C ALA A 65 18.97 4.53 -8.88
N ARG A 66 19.02 5.73 -8.27
CA ARG A 66 17.85 6.60 -8.09
C ARG A 66 17.22 7.01 -9.42
N ARG A 67 18.02 7.33 -10.44
CA ARG A 67 17.53 7.73 -11.77
C ARG A 67 16.85 6.59 -12.53
N LEU A 68 17.39 5.36 -12.45
CA LEU A 68 16.82 4.15 -13.07
C LEU A 68 15.56 3.66 -12.35
N LEU A 69 15.45 3.88 -11.04
CA LEU A 69 14.24 3.63 -10.24
C LEU A 69 13.17 4.71 -10.41
N GLN A 70 13.32 5.64 -11.37
CA GLN A 70 12.44 6.81 -11.58
C GLN A 70 12.30 7.73 -10.35
N ILE A 71 13.24 7.71 -9.40
CA ILE A 71 13.10 8.46 -8.14
C ILE A 71 13.28 9.97 -8.35
N GLU A 72 13.97 10.45 -9.40
CA GLU A 72 13.99 11.89 -9.71
C GLU A 72 14.33 12.21 -11.18
N PRO A 73 13.57 13.08 -11.88
CA PRO A 73 14.04 13.77 -13.08
C PRO A 73 14.91 14.98 -12.71
N GLN A 74 16.10 15.11 -13.28
CA GLN A 74 17.02 16.21 -13.01
C GLN A 74 16.42 17.55 -13.53
N CYS A 75 16.21 18.54 -12.66
CA CYS A 75 15.86 19.90 -13.09
C CYS A 75 16.53 20.96 -12.22
N SER A 76 17.14 21.94 -12.89
CA SER A 76 17.97 23.02 -12.33
C SER A 76 17.17 24.28 -11.98
N ASP A 77 15.84 24.25 -12.09
CA ASP A 77 15.00 25.45 -12.03
C ASP A 77 14.12 25.47 -10.78
N LEU A 78 14.36 26.44 -9.89
CA LEU A 78 13.76 26.57 -8.56
C LEU A 78 12.32 27.15 -8.57
N ARG A 79 11.69 27.27 -9.75
CA ARG A 79 10.35 27.91 -9.91
C ARG A 79 9.20 26.93 -10.12
N THR A 80 9.49 25.63 -10.10
CA THR A 80 8.49 24.58 -10.37
C THR A 80 8.37 23.68 -9.14
N ILE A 81 7.15 23.51 -8.62
CA ILE A 81 6.89 22.54 -7.56
C ILE A 81 7.11 21.15 -8.15
N ARG A 82 8.15 20.43 -7.69
CA ARG A 82 8.38 19.03 -8.06
C ARG A 82 7.54 18.13 -7.16
N LEU A 83 6.66 17.37 -7.78
CA LEU A 83 5.94 16.26 -7.16
C LEU A 83 6.73 14.98 -7.43
N THR A 84 7.09 14.26 -6.38
CA THR A 84 7.71 12.94 -6.47
C THR A 84 6.71 11.93 -5.94
N SER A 85 6.36 10.91 -6.73
CA SER A 85 5.53 9.82 -6.23
C SER A 85 6.37 8.85 -5.41
N PHE A 86 5.83 8.43 -4.27
CA PHE A 86 6.31 7.26 -3.56
C PHE A 86 5.58 6.03 -4.10
N SER A 87 6.24 4.88 -4.11
CA SER A 87 5.50 3.61 -4.23
C SER A 87 4.54 3.50 -3.04
N SER A 88 3.33 2.97 -3.26
CA SER A 88 2.37 2.69 -2.19
C SER A 88 3.03 1.91 -1.05
N THR A 89 3.81 0.89 -1.38
CA THR A 89 4.55 0.06 -0.42
C THR A 89 5.52 0.88 0.43
N SER A 90 6.29 1.79 -0.16
CA SER A 90 7.20 2.64 0.62
C SER A 90 6.46 3.59 1.55
N ALA A 91 5.35 4.18 1.09
CA ALA A 91 4.57 5.09 1.90
C ALA A 91 3.86 4.35 3.06
N PHE A 92 3.29 3.19 2.79
CA PHE A 92 2.71 2.32 3.81
C PHE A 92 3.75 1.85 4.83
N LEU A 93 4.99 1.58 4.42
CA LEU A 93 6.07 1.23 5.36
C LEU A 93 6.41 2.40 6.30
N GLU A 94 6.37 3.65 5.83
CA GLU A 94 6.56 4.82 6.71
C GLU A 94 5.40 4.99 7.70
N ASN A 95 4.17 4.66 7.30
CA ASN A 95 3.03 4.64 8.23
C ASN A 95 3.19 3.51 9.27
N ALA A 96 3.61 2.32 8.84
CA ALA A 96 3.88 1.19 9.72
C ALA A 96 4.90 1.53 10.82
N LYS A 97 5.99 2.24 10.45
CA LYS A 97 7.02 2.69 11.40
C LYS A 97 6.45 3.61 12.48
N GLN A 98 5.54 4.52 12.14
CA GLN A 98 4.89 5.40 13.13
C GLN A 98 4.02 4.64 14.12
N LEU A 99 3.46 3.52 13.68
CA LEU A 99 2.64 2.64 14.50
C LEU A 99 3.47 1.61 15.28
N GLY A 100 4.79 1.58 15.10
CA GLY A 100 5.66 0.58 15.71
C GLY A 100 5.48 -0.83 15.13
N LEU A 101 4.89 -0.94 13.94
CA LEU A 101 4.66 -2.21 13.24
C LEU A 101 5.91 -2.64 12.47
N SER A 102 6.23 -3.92 12.57
CA SER A 102 7.33 -4.56 11.85
C SER A 102 6.85 -5.20 10.55
N LEU A 103 7.78 -5.52 9.64
CA LEU A 103 7.43 -6.26 8.43
C LEU A 103 6.85 -7.65 8.73
N GLY A 104 7.25 -8.27 9.85
CA GLY A 104 6.75 -9.57 10.28
C GLY A 104 5.25 -9.54 10.57
N ASP A 105 4.76 -8.42 11.11
CA ASP A 105 3.34 -8.24 11.46
C ASP A 105 2.43 -8.17 10.22
N PHE A 106 3.00 -7.95 9.02
CA PHE A 106 2.26 -7.98 7.75
C PHE A 106 2.34 -9.32 7.00
N ILE A 107 3.28 -10.18 7.40
CA ILE A 107 3.50 -11.50 6.77
C ILE A 107 2.78 -12.59 7.55
N ASP A 108 2.57 -12.40 8.86
CA ASP A 108 1.81 -13.32 9.69
C ASP A 108 0.31 -13.05 9.56
N ASP A 109 -0.41 -13.92 8.85
CA ASP A 109 -1.87 -13.82 8.66
C ASP A 109 -2.66 -13.80 10.00
N ASN A 110 -2.05 -14.26 11.11
CA ASN A 110 -2.65 -14.25 12.44
C ASN A 110 -2.25 -13.02 13.28
N SER A 111 -1.53 -12.08 12.68
CA SER A 111 -1.17 -10.83 13.32
C SER A 111 -2.43 -9.99 13.57
N GLU A 112 -2.57 -9.50 14.80
CA GLU A 112 -3.66 -8.61 15.19
C GLU A 112 -3.14 -7.18 15.41
N SER A 113 -3.98 -6.20 15.05
CA SER A 113 -3.71 -4.78 15.24
C SER A 113 -3.41 -4.42 16.70
N PRO A 114 -2.44 -3.53 16.97
CA PRO A 114 -2.17 -3.01 18.31
C PRO A 114 -3.36 -2.26 18.92
N PHE A 115 -4.31 -1.79 18.12
CA PHE A 115 -5.43 -0.99 18.60
C PHE A 115 -6.55 -1.81 19.23
N CYS A 116 -6.66 -3.09 18.85
CA CYS A 116 -7.67 -4.01 19.39
C CYS A 116 -7.00 -5.00 20.34
N SER A 117 -6.79 -4.60 21.60
CA SER A 117 -6.26 -5.50 22.62
C SER A 117 -7.40 -6.20 23.37
N ARG A 118 -7.35 -7.54 23.46
CA ARG A 118 -8.27 -8.32 24.30
C ARG A 118 -7.78 -8.34 25.74
N VAL A 119 -8.74 -8.37 26.69
CA VAL A 119 -8.41 -8.46 28.12
C VAL A 119 -7.66 -9.78 28.38
N GLY A 120 -6.41 -9.69 28.83
CA GLY A 120 -5.57 -10.84 29.15
C GLY A 120 -4.53 -11.21 28.09
N ASP A 121 -4.48 -10.50 26.96
CA ASP A 121 -3.42 -10.70 25.98
C ASP A 121 -2.08 -10.13 26.46
N VAL A 122 -0.99 -10.82 26.12
CA VAL A 122 0.35 -10.27 26.29
C VAL A 122 0.54 -9.20 25.23
N CYS A 123 0.62 -7.92 25.64
CA CYS A 123 0.85 -6.82 24.71
C CYS A 123 2.14 -7.05 23.91
N ARG A 124 2.00 -7.48 22.65
CA ARG A 124 3.11 -7.68 21.71
C ARG A 124 3.75 -6.35 21.31
N TYR A 125 2.98 -5.26 21.38
CA TYR A 125 3.38 -3.93 20.97
C TYR A 125 3.62 -3.01 22.17
N GLN A 126 4.51 -2.05 22.00
CA GLN A 126 4.71 -0.98 22.98
C GLN A 126 3.45 -0.10 23.07
N PRO A 127 3.13 0.47 24.24
CA PRO A 127 2.00 1.38 24.36
C PRO A 127 2.13 2.57 23.39
N ILE A 128 1.13 2.71 22.50
CA ILE A 128 1.10 3.79 21.52
C ILE A 128 0.34 4.98 22.11
N SER A 129 0.98 6.14 22.18
CA SER A 129 0.29 7.39 22.51
C SER A 129 -0.48 7.87 21.29
N TYR A 130 -1.79 7.67 21.24
CA TYR A 130 -2.61 8.05 20.09
C TYR A 130 -2.54 9.54 19.76
N GLN A 131 -2.35 10.41 20.76
CA GLN A 131 -2.17 11.85 20.56
C GLN A 131 -0.85 12.21 19.86
N ALA A 132 0.13 11.30 19.84
CA ALA A 132 1.40 11.48 19.15
C ALA A 132 1.34 11.01 17.69
N LEU A 133 0.29 10.29 17.29
CA LEU A 133 0.08 9.87 15.91
C LEU A 133 -0.45 11.04 15.07
N ALA A 134 -0.08 11.05 13.79
CA ALA A 134 -0.71 11.91 12.79
C ALA A 134 -2.24 11.70 12.79
N ALA A 135 -2.99 12.79 12.61
CA ALA A 135 -4.45 12.78 12.72
C ALA A 135 -5.12 11.68 11.87
N ASP A 136 -4.65 11.47 10.64
CA ASP A 136 -5.22 10.48 9.73
C ASP A 136 -4.85 9.02 10.05
N LEU A 137 -3.83 8.81 10.90
CA LEU A 137 -3.40 7.50 11.40
C LEU A 137 -3.95 7.17 12.80
N GLN A 138 -4.56 8.13 13.50
CA GLN A 138 -5.18 7.85 14.79
C GLN A 138 -6.23 6.74 14.67
N PRO A 139 -6.35 5.84 15.66
CA PRO A 139 -7.30 4.73 15.59
C PRO A 139 -8.73 5.23 15.58
N THR A 140 -9.57 4.61 14.76
CA THR A 140 -11.02 4.82 14.77
C THR A 140 -11.69 4.00 15.88
N PRO A 141 -12.93 4.33 16.28
CA PRO A 141 -13.70 3.51 17.20
C PRO A 141 -13.84 2.05 16.77
N GLU A 142 -13.94 1.79 15.46
CA GLU A 142 -14.04 0.45 14.89
C GLU A 142 -12.74 -0.33 15.09
N GLN A 143 -11.57 0.30 14.87
CA GLN A 143 -10.26 -0.33 15.09
C GLN A 143 -10.04 -0.73 16.54
N MET A 144 -10.66 -0.03 17.50
CA MET A 144 -10.56 -0.40 18.92
C MET A 144 -11.50 -1.55 19.32
N ARG A 145 -12.49 -1.90 18.48
CA ARG A 145 -13.57 -2.84 18.84
C ARG A 145 -13.56 -4.12 18.00
N VAL A 146 -13.10 -4.04 16.77
CA VAL A 146 -13.09 -5.14 15.81
C VAL A 146 -11.66 -5.69 15.73
N PRO A 147 -11.40 -6.95 16.12
CA PRO A 147 -10.13 -7.61 15.87
C PRO A 147 -9.86 -7.69 14.36
N HIS A 148 -8.67 -7.28 13.93
CA HIS A 148 -8.32 -7.18 12.51
C HIS A 148 -6.80 -7.20 12.32
N HIS A 149 -6.37 -7.49 11.10
CA HIS A 149 -4.95 -7.50 10.72
C HIS A 149 -4.41 -6.06 10.52
N PRO A 150 -3.16 -5.76 10.92
CA PRO A 150 -2.61 -4.40 10.92
C PRO A 150 -2.43 -3.74 9.54
N TYR A 151 -2.70 -4.45 8.43
CA TYR A 151 -2.64 -3.87 7.08
C TYR A 151 -3.66 -2.74 6.88
N LEU A 152 -4.75 -2.72 7.65
CA LEU A 152 -5.71 -1.61 7.61
C LEU A 152 -5.19 -0.38 8.37
N ASP A 153 -4.38 -0.58 9.40
CA ASP A 153 -3.92 0.51 10.27
C ASP A 153 -3.03 1.53 9.56
N ILE A 154 -2.27 1.06 8.56
CA ILE A 154 -1.33 1.87 7.78
C ILE A 154 -2.02 2.72 6.70
N VAL A 155 -3.32 2.52 6.45
CA VAL A 155 -4.09 3.29 5.47
C VAL A 155 -4.50 4.63 6.09
N PRO A 156 -4.01 5.78 5.56
CA PRO A 156 -4.19 7.10 6.19
C PRO A 156 -5.55 7.70 5.83
N PHE A 157 -6.62 6.92 5.98
CA PHE A 157 -7.98 7.33 5.69
C PHE A 157 -8.91 6.77 6.78
N PRO A 158 -9.22 7.55 7.83
CA PRO A 158 -10.06 7.08 8.94
C PRO A 158 -11.41 6.53 8.47
N SER A 159 -12.08 7.22 7.55
CA SER A 159 -13.38 6.78 7.02
C SER A 159 -13.32 5.48 6.24
N PHE A 160 -12.23 5.24 5.50
CA PHE A 160 -11.99 3.99 4.78
C PHE A 160 -11.81 2.83 5.75
N ARG A 161 -10.93 3.00 6.76
CA ARG A 161 -10.65 1.98 7.79
C ARG A 161 -11.93 1.61 8.56
N ALA A 162 -12.69 2.61 9.01
CA ALA A 162 -13.96 2.40 9.70
C ALA A 162 -14.96 1.59 8.86
N LYS A 163 -15.11 1.91 7.57
CA LYS A 163 -16.00 1.17 6.66
C LYS A 163 -15.53 -0.24 6.38
N ALA A 164 -14.22 -0.45 6.20
CA ALA A 164 -13.65 -1.79 5.99
C ALA A 164 -13.93 -2.68 7.22
N LEU A 165 -13.69 -2.16 8.41
CA LEU A 165 -13.95 -2.90 9.66
C LEU A 165 -15.44 -3.13 9.92
N SER A 166 -16.29 -2.19 9.53
CA SER A 166 -17.73 -2.40 9.54
C SER A 166 -18.14 -3.55 8.60
N ALA A 167 -17.57 -3.61 7.40
CA ALA A 167 -17.80 -4.70 6.44
C ALA A 167 -17.32 -6.06 6.98
N ILE A 168 -16.15 -6.09 7.64
CA ILE A 168 -15.60 -7.27 8.34
C ILE A 168 -16.56 -7.73 9.43
N SER A 169 -16.91 -6.82 10.37
CA SER A 169 -17.73 -7.16 11.53
C SER A 169 -19.16 -7.59 11.19
N SER A 170 -19.71 -7.10 10.06
CA SER A 170 -21.03 -7.46 9.56
C SER A 170 -21.04 -8.73 8.70
N GLY A 171 -19.87 -9.27 8.35
CA GLY A 171 -19.75 -10.43 7.47
C GLY A 171 -20.33 -10.17 6.08
N THR A 172 -20.07 -8.97 5.53
CA THR A 172 -20.61 -8.58 4.22
C THR A 172 -20.16 -9.58 3.13
N PRO A 173 -21.08 -10.32 2.47
CA PRO A 173 -20.69 -11.42 1.58
C PRO A 173 -19.85 -11.02 0.36
N ALA A 174 -19.96 -9.76 -0.07
CA ALA A 174 -19.21 -9.20 -1.20
C ALA A 174 -17.85 -8.60 -0.79
N PHE A 175 -17.47 -8.68 0.48
CA PHE A 175 -16.21 -8.15 1.00
C PHE A 175 -15.24 -9.29 1.30
N SER A 176 -14.03 -9.20 0.74
CA SER A 176 -12.93 -10.13 1.01
C SER A 176 -11.73 -9.35 1.57
N GLU A 177 -11.31 -9.71 2.78
CA GLU A 177 -10.13 -9.13 3.46
C GLU A 177 -8.85 -9.39 2.66
N ASP A 178 -8.69 -10.62 2.18
CA ASP A 178 -7.53 -11.04 1.38
C ASP A 178 -7.42 -10.26 0.08
N GLU A 179 -8.56 -10.07 -0.62
CA GLU A 179 -8.57 -9.27 -1.85
C GLU A 179 -8.24 -7.80 -1.58
N LEU A 180 -8.79 -7.24 -0.49
CA LEU A 180 -8.52 -5.84 -0.14
C LEU A 180 -7.03 -5.65 0.21
N CYS A 181 -6.47 -6.54 1.02
CA CYS A 181 -5.06 -6.54 1.40
C CYS A 181 -4.17 -6.64 0.15
N PHE A 182 -4.49 -7.57 -0.74
CA PHE A 182 -3.76 -7.76 -2.00
C PHE A 182 -3.85 -6.52 -2.89
N ASP A 183 -5.03 -5.95 -3.09
CA ASP A 183 -5.22 -4.77 -3.92
C ASP A 183 -4.50 -3.54 -3.34
N LEU A 184 -4.51 -3.36 -2.01
CA LEU A 184 -3.76 -2.30 -1.33
C LEU A 184 -2.25 -2.41 -1.59
N ALA A 185 -1.71 -3.62 -1.75
CA ALA A 185 -0.32 -3.85 -2.10
C ALA A 185 0.04 -3.54 -3.57
N HIS A 186 -0.93 -3.41 -4.48
CA HIS A 186 -0.70 -3.37 -5.94
C HIS A 186 -1.32 -2.16 -6.65
N ASP A 187 -0.62 -1.01 -6.69
CA ASP A 187 -1.00 0.20 -7.46
C ASP A 187 -2.47 0.67 -7.32
N SER A 188 -3.07 0.38 -6.16
CA SER A 188 -4.40 0.86 -5.77
C SER A 188 -4.39 2.33 -5.38
N MET A 189 -3.29 2.77 -4.77
CA MET A 189 -3.16 4.11 -4.21
C MET A 189 -1.75 4.62 -4.47
N ARG A 190 -1.60 5.92 -4.68
CA ARG A 190 -0.31 6.58 -4.92
C ARG A 190 -0.15 7.70 -3.91
N CYS A 191 0.94 7.65 -3.14
CA CYS A 191 1.31 8.75 -2.26
C CYS A 191 2.20 9.73 -3.02
N TRP A 192 1.78 10.99 -3.06
CA TRP A 192 2.51 12.10 -3.63
C TRP A 192 3.28 12.84 -2.54
N GLY A 193 4.60 12.90 -2.72
CA GLY A 193 5.49 13.74 -1.94
C GLY A 193 5.83 15.03 -2.67
N SER A 194 6.27 16.04 -1.91
CA SER A 194 7.05 17.15 -2.48
C SER A 194 8.33 17.33 -1.67
N THR A 195 9.45 17.55 -2.36
CA THR A 195 10.70 17.98 -1.75
C THR A 195 10.70 19.47 -1.40
N ALA A 196 9.65 20.22 -1.79
CA ALA A 196 9.49 21.63 -1.51
C ALA A 196 8.33 21.86 -0.54
N THR A 197 8.55 22.69 0.46
CA THR A 197 7.51 23.21 1.35
C THR A 197 6.46 23.92 0.50
N SER A 198 5.23 23.41 0.47
CA SER A 198 4.11 24.07 -0.22
C SER A 198 3.96 25.51 0.25
N LEU A 199 4.03 26.47 -0.68
CA LEU A 199 3.94 27.91 -0.43
C LEU A 199 2.63 28.35 0.26
N HIS A 200 1.64 27.46 0.34
CA HIS A 200 0.32 27.71 0.93
C HIS A 200 0.11 27.05 2.30
N GLY A 201 1.18 26.65 2.99
CA GLY A 201 1.11 26.04 4.33
C GLY A 201 0.50 24.64 4.35
N ARG A 202 0.40 23.98 3.18
CA ARG A 202 -0.20 22.64 3.01
C ARG A 202 0.88 21.56 2.95
N GLY A 203 1.69 21.45 4.00
CA GLY A 203 2.60 20.33 4.29
C GLY A 203 3.66 19.97 3.24
N ASN A 204 4.63 19.16 3.65
CA ASN A 204 5.40 18.32 2.73
C ASN A 204 4.54 17.06 2.52
N GLY A 205 4.25 16.65 1.29
CA GLY A 205 3.47 15.43 1.03
C GLY A 205 4.04 14.26 1.84
N ALA A 206 3.25 13.75 2.77
CA ALA A 206 3.67 12.81 3.80
C ALA A 206 2.77 11.58 3.79
N PRO A 207 3.33 10.36 3.92
CA PRO A 207 2.54 9.13 3.91
C PRO A 207 1.40 9.07 4.93
N TRP A 208 1.52 9.80 6.03
CA TRP A 208 0.55 9.84 7.12
C TRP A 208 -0.48 10.98 7.02
N ASP A 209 -0.50 11.69 5.89
CA ASP A 209 -1.47 12.74 5.58
C ASP A 209 -2.34 12.27 4.41
N ALA A 210 -3.64 12.10 4.65
CA ALA A 210 -4.62 11.62 3.68
C ALA A 210 -4.58 12.41 2.36
N ARG A 211 -4.28 13.71 2.43
CA ARG A 211 -4.25 14.62 1.27
C ARG A 211 -3.11 14.30 0.31
N SER A 212 -2.09 13.61 0.78
CA SER A 212 -0.97 13.17 -0.04
C SER A 212 -1.32 11.98 -0.93
N TRP A 213 -2.50 11.38 -0.80
CA TRP A 213 -2.82 10.12 -1.46
C TRP A 213 -3.89 10.25 -2.54
N GLU A 214 -3.60 9.67 -3.69
CA GLU A 214 -4.53 9.48 -4.79
C GLU A 214 -4.94 8.00 -4.86
N VAL A 215 -6.22 7.71 -5.02
CA VAL A 215 -6.72 6.36 -5.33
C VAL A 215 -6.74 6.17 -6.85
N SER A 216 -6.42 4.98 -7.34
CA SER A 216 -6.49 4.67 -8.77
C SER A 216 -7.96 4.51 -9.22
N PRO A 217 -8.29 4.85 -10.49
CA PRO A 217 -9.67 4.72 -10.98
C PRO A 217 -10.24 3.29 -10.87
N TRP A 218 -9.42 2.26 -11.05
CA TRP A 218 -9.86 0.87 -10.94
C TRP A 218 -10.18 0.49 -9.49
N PHE A 219 -9.39 0.97 -8.53
CA PHE A 219 -9.62 0.69 -7.12
C PHE A 219 -10.87 1.40 -6.62
N LEU A 220 -11.10 2.64 -7.07
CA LEU A 220 -12.35 3.35 -6.83
C LEU A 220 -13.57 2.57 -7.38
N LYS A 221 -13.46 1.98 -8.57
CA LYS A 221 -14.56 1.20 -9.15
C LYS A 221 -14.85 -0.07 -8.34
N LYS A 222 -13.82 -0.78 -7.86
CA LYS A 222 -13.96 -2.03 -7.10
C LYS A 222 -14.40 -1.78 -5.65
N TRP A 223 -13.75 -0.83 -4.98
CA TRP A 223 -13.89 -0.56 -3.56
C TRP A 223 -14.63 0.75 -3.26
N GLY A 224 -15.46 1.23 -4.18
CA GLY A 224 -16.16 2.52 -4.09
C GLY A 224 -16.97 2.69 -2.81
N PHE A 225 -17.56 1.60 -2.28
CA PHE A 225 -18.28 1.65 -1.00
C PHE A 225 -17.37 1.98 0.19
N LEU A 226 -16.09 1.57 0.17
CA LEU A 226 -15.07 1.95 1.16
C LEU A 226 -14.60 3.39 0.93
N VAL A 227 -14.27 3.72 -0.32
CA VAL A 227 -13.73 5.04 -0.70
C VAL A 227 -14.74 6.17 -0.41
N GLY A 228 -16.03 5.89 -0.60
CA GLY A 228 -17.11 6.86 -0.42
C GLY A 228 -17.65 7.40 -1.74
N ASN A 229 -18.64 8.28 -1.60
CA ASN A 229 -19.29 8.97 -2.71
C ASN A 229 -18.42 10.12 -3.23
N GLU A 230 -18.93 10.82 -4.24
CA GLU A 230 -18.22 11.92 -4.89
C GLU A 230 -17.87 13.05 -3.93
N ASP A 231 -18.69 13.30 -2.90
CA ASP A 231 -18.43 14.31 -1.86
C ASP A 231 -17.40 13.85 -0.81
N GLY A 232 -16.98 12.59 -0.85
CA GLY A 232 -16.04 12.01 0.11
C GLY A 232 -14.63 12.56 -0.06
N THR A 233 -13.91 12.74 1.05
CA THR A 233 -12.54 13.28 1.06
C THR A 233 -11.60 12.52 0.14
N ILE A 234 -11.68 11.19 0.12
CA ILE A 234 -10.81 10.34 -0.71
C ILE A 234 -11.07 10.56 -2.20
N TYR A 235 -12.36 10.66 -2.58
CA TYR A 235 -12.77 10.91 -3.95
C TYR A 235 -12.33 12.30 -4.43
N GLN A 236 -12.66 13.35 -3.66
CA GLN A 236 -12.28 14.73 -3.95
C GLN A 236 -10.76 14.91 -4.02
N ASN A 237 -10.01 14.25 -3.13
CA ASN A 237 -8.56 14.30 -3.16
C ASN A 237 -7.98 13.62 -4.40
N SER A 238 -8.54 12.48 -4.80
CA SER A 238 -8.12 11.77 -6.02
C SER A 238 -8.45 12.58 -7.28
N LEU A 239 -9.64 13.18 -7.37
CA LEU A 239 -10.00 14.12 -8.44
C LEU A 239 -8.99 15.27 -8.56
N TRP A 240 -8.60 15.85 -7.42
CA TRP A 240 -7.62 16.92 -7.41
C TRP A 240 -6.29 16.46 -8.00
N TRP A 241 -5.74 15.33 -7.53
CA TRP A 241 -4.49 14.78 -8.08
C TRP A 241 -4.58 14.41 -9.56
N TRP A 242 -5.72 13.88 -10.03
CA TRP A 242 -5.95 13.62 -11.44
C TRP A 242 -5.97 14.89 -12.29
N SER A 243 -6.47 16.00 -11.73
CA SER A 243 -6.48 17.31 -12.41
C SER A 243 -5.11 17.98 -12.53
N GLN A 244 -4.11 17.49 -11.81
CA GLN A 244 -2.73 18.01 -11.87
C GLN A 244 -1.88 17.34 -12.96
N ARG A 245 -2.47 16.45 -13.77
CA ARG A 245 -1.83 15.76 -14.91
C ARG A 245 -2.09 16.47 -16.22
#